data_AF-A0A844GB34-F1
#
_entry.id   AF-A0A844GB34-F1
#
_cell.length_a   1.000
_cell.length_b   1.000
_cell.length_c   1.000
_cell.angle_alpha   90.00
_cell.angle_beta   90.00
_cell.angle_gamma   90.00
#
_symmetry.space_group_name_H-M   'P 1'
#
loop_
_entity.id
_entity.type
_entity.pdbx_description
1 polymer ?
#
loop_
_entity_poly.entity_id
_entity_poly.type
_entity_poly.pdbx_seq_one_letter_code
_entity_poly.pdbx_strand_id
1 'polypeptide(L)'
;MVEEALAPISENLFDILDAIGKGFSVHEIDWETSAGQWMPRGLSYLQPYWLQTRREDPETLYLRSDTNIYGDPLAPYKFITHKVKAKSGVLIRGGLARMACWAFLFSNYAIKDWVTFAEAYGQPLRVGKYDVSATPQDIETLLTALRSLGTDAAAAIPKNMEIDFVDVSNKTASVDIYARLTEYLDKQTSKIVLGQTLATNTGGSSGGGAYALGKVHNEVREDILDADVKQLEATLARDYVKPVVDLNLGPQQKYPAIRLRINKPEDLTALAGVVDKLVRV
;
A
#
# COMPACT_ATOMS: atom_id res chain seq x y z
N MET A 1 32.38 2.39 -15.49
CA MET A 1 32.35 1.11 -14.76
C MET A 1 31.50 1.15 -13.50
N VAL A 2 31.88 1.85 -12.41
CA VAL A 2 31.07 1.84 -11.17
C VAL A 2 29.69 2.46 -11.38
N GLU A 3 29.60 3.63 -12.03
CA GLU A 3 28.31 4.28 -12.32
C GLU A 3 27.43 3.45 -13.24
N GLU A 4 27.99 2.88 -14.29
CA GLU A 4 27.29 1.95 -15.21
C GLU A 4 26.74 0.73 -14.46
N ALA A 5 27.53 0.17 -13.53
CA ALA A 5 27.10 -0.91 -12.68
C ALA A 5 26.12 -0.48 -11.58
N LEU A 6 25.81 0.81 -11.39
CA LEU A 6 24.80 1.25 -10.42
C LEU A 6 23.50 1.68 -11.10
N ALA A 7 23.54 2.05 -12.38
CA ALA A 7 22.36 2.48 -13.12
C ALA A 7 21.19 1.47 -13.06
N PRO A 8 21.39 0.15 -13.25
CA PRO A 8 20.28 -0.81 -13.17
C PRO A 8 19.60 -0.84 -11.79
N ILE A 9 20.36 -0.63 -10.71
CA ILE A 9 19.78 -0.57 -9.35
C ILE A 9 18.91 0.67 -9.21
N SER A 10 19.39 1.83 -9.66
CA SER A 10 18.63 3.07 -9.53
C SER A 10 17.31 3.05 -10.30
N GLU A 11 17.30 2.43 -11.48
CA GLU A 11 16.11 2.30 -12.33
C GLU A 11 15.07 1.33 -11.75
N ASN A 12 15.53 0.28 -11.04
CA ASN A 12 14.66 -0.79 -10.53
C ASN A 12 14.46 -0.72 -9.01
N LEU A 13 14.89 0.37 -8.36
CA LEU A 13 14.80 0.53 -6.91
C LEU A 13 13.35 0.40 -6.41
N PHE A 14 12.41 0.94 -7.18
CA PHE A 14 10.97 0.86 -6.88
C PHE A 14 10.48 -0.59 -6.83
N ASP A 15 10.81 -1.39 -7.84
CA ASP A 15 10.39 -2.79 -7.92
C ASP A 15 11.12 -3.68 -6.90
N ILE A 16 12.37 -3.35 -6.54
CA ILE A 16 13.06 -4.01 -5.43
C ILE A 16 12.33 -3.74 -4.11
N LEU A 17 11.95 -2.48 -3.85
CA LEU A 17 11.28 -2.05 -2.62
C LEU A 17 9.81 -2.50 -2.52
N ASP A 18 9.20 -2.98 -3.60
CA ASP A 18 7.89 -3.68 -3.57
C ASP A 18 7.88 -4.87 -2.57
N ALA A 19 9.07 -5.39 -2.22
CA ALA A 19 9.27 -6.34 -1.14
C ALA A 19 8.71 -5.89 0.22
N ILE A 20 8.63 -4.59 0.50
CA ILE A 20 8.08 -4.06 1.77
C ILE A 20 6.60 -4.45 1.90
N GLY A 21 5.84 -4.34 0.81
CA GLY A 21 4.43 -4.69 0.78
C GLY A 21 4.22 -6.20 0.84
N LYS A 22 4.91 -6.95 -0.04
CA LYS A 22 4.66 -8.38 -0.29
C LYS A 22 5.48 -9.33 0.61
N GLY A 23 6.58 -8.84 1.18
CA GLY A 23 7.55 -9.57 2.00
C GLY A 23 8.84 -9.94 1.25
N PHE A 24 8.79 -10.02 -0.08
CA PHE A 24 9.96 -10.25 -0.92
C PHE A 24 9.77 -9.67 -2.33
N SER A 25 10.87 -9.44 -3.02
CA SER A 25 10.94 -9.09 -4.44
C SER A 25 12.20 -9.73 -5.04
N VAL A 26 12.08 -10.24 -6.27
CA VAL A 26 13.17 -10.95 -6.96
C VAL A 26 13.39 -10.32 -8.32
N HIS A 27 14.66 -10.07 -8.65
CA HIS A 27 15.06 -9.54 -9.96
C HIS A 27 16.14 -10.44 -10.56
N GLU A 28 16.01 -10.75 -11.84
CA GLU A 28 17.05 -11.38 -12.62
C GLU A 28 18.05 -10.33 -13.10
N ILE A 29 19.35 -10.63 -12.98
CA ILE A 29 20.42 -9.76 -13.45
C ILE A 29 20.72 -10.14 -14.91
N ASP A 30 20.52 -9.17 -15.80
CA ASP A 30 20.87 -9.31 -17.20
C ASP A 30 22.36 -8.99 -17.37
N TRP A 31 23.18 -10.02 -17.52
CA TRP A 31 24.62 -9.87 -17.66
C TRP A 31 25.03 -9.60 -19.12
N GLU A 32 25.80 -8.53 -19.32
CA GLU A 32 26.55 -8.29 -20.55
C GLU A 32 27.98 -8.81 -20.40
N THR A 33 28.40 -9.64 -21.35
CA THR A 33 29.72 -10.29 -21.38
C THR A 33 30.53 -9.96 -22.64
N SER A 34 30.04 -9.02 -23.45
CA SER A 34 30.58 -8.66 -24.78
C SER A 34 32.02 -8.13 -24.73
N ALA A 35 32.39 -7.44 -23.66
CA ALA A 35 33.69 -6.79 -23.48
C ALA A 35 34.67 -7.59 -22.60
N GLY A 36 34.44 -8.90 -22.40
CA GLY A 36 35.29 -9.77 -21.56
C GLY A 36 35.11 -9.59 -20.05
N GLN A 37 34.47 -8.51 -19.63
CA GLN A 37 33.99 -8.26 -18.27
C GLN A 37 32.50 -8.64 -18.16
N TRP A 38 32.08 -9.06 -16.98
CA TRP A 38 30.68 -9.31 -16.64
C TRP A 38 30.07 -8.04 -16.05
N MET A 39 29.30 -7.31 -16.85
CA MET A 39 28.66 -6.07 -16.42
C MET A 39 27.13 -6.25 -16.35
N PRO A 40 26.48 -5.77 -15.28
CA PRO A 40 25.03 -5.83 -15.20
C PRO A 40 24.45 -4.78 -16.16
N ARG A 41 23.76 -5.24 -17.20
CA ARG A 41 23.11 -4.38 -18.20
C ARG A 41 21.75 -3.88 -17.70
N GLY A 42 21.04 -4.72 -16.96
CA GLY A 42 19.68 -4.45 -16.52
C GLY A 42 19.25 -5.39 -15.41
N LEU A 43 18.11 -5.07 -14.80
CA LEU A 43 17.41 -5.93 -13.86
C LEU A 43 16.01 -6.19 -14.41
N SER A 44 15.62 -7.46 -14.45
CA SER A 44 14.31 -7.89 -14.90
C SER A 44 13.49 -8.34 -13.69
N TYR A 45 12.36 -7.66 -13.43
CA TYR A 45 11.46 -8.03 -12.33
C TYR A 45 10.85 -9.41 -12.55
N LEU A 46 11.15 -10.34 -11.64
CA LEU A 46 10.59 -11.68 -11.68
C LEU A 46 9.27 -11.71 -10.93
N GLN A 47 8.19 -11.96 -11.68
CA GLN A 47 6.86 -12.00 -11.11
C GLN A 47 6.74 -13.10 -10.03
N PRO A 48 6.10 -12.82 -8.88
CA PRO A 48 5.93 -13.80 -7.80
C PRO A 48 5.22 -15.09 -8.21
N TYR A 49 4.47 -15.07 -9.32
CA TYR A 49 3.84 -16.27 -9.90
C TYR A 49 4.84 -17.38 -10.22
N TRP A 50 6.06 -17.02 -10.64
CA TRP A 50 7.13 -17.96 -10.98
C TRP A 50 7.88 -18.50 -9.76
N LEU A 51 7.51 -18.08 -8.56
CA LEU A 51 8.23 -18.39 -7.34
C LEU A 51 7.38 -19.24 -6.40
N GLN A 52 8.05 -20.04 -5.58
CA GLN A 52 7.44 -20.78 -4.49
C GLN A 52 8.42 -21.02 -3.33
N THR A 53 7.86 -21.28 -2.15
CA THR A 53 8.60 -21.72 -0.96
C THR A 53 8.27 -23.18 -0.69
N ARG A 54 9.14 -23.88 0.04
CA ARG A 54 8.87 -25.25 0.51
C ARG A 54 8.32 -25.22 1.93
N ARG A 55 7.70 -26.32 2.37
CA ARG A 55 7.11 -26.38 3.73
C ARG A 55 8.20 -26.55 4.79
N GLU A 56 9.20 -27.34 4.45
CA GLU A 56 10.40 -27.64 5.23
C GLU A 56 11.42 -26.49 5.20
N ASP A 57 11.37 -25.65 4.17
CA ASP A 57 12.20 -24.44 4.05
C ASP A 57 11.35 -23.23 3.62
N PRO A 58 10.59 -22.64 4.58
CA PRO A 58 9.66 -21.56 4.30
C PRO A 58 10.34 -20.19 4.12
N GLU A 59 11.66 -20.11 4.29
CA GLU A 59 12.43 -18.87 4.11
C GLU A 59 13.13 -18.81 2.74
N THR A 60 13.27 -19.93 2.02
CA THR A 60 13.94 -19.99 0.71
C THR A 60 12.95 -19.94 -0.45
N LEU A 61 13.32 -19.20 -1.50
CA LEU A 61 12.57 -19.10 -2.75
C LEU A 61 13.15 -20.03 -3.80
N TYR A 62 12.27 -20.70 -4.53
CA TYR A 62 12.56 -21.59 -5.64
C TYR A 62 11.76 -21.14 -6.86
N LEU A 63 12.33 -21.35 -8.04
CA LEU A 63 11.62 -21.18 -9.30
C LEU A 63 10.65 -22.34 -9.48
N ARG A 64 9.41 -22.02 -9.85
CA ARG A 64 8.46 -23.04 -10.28
C ARG A 64 8.98 -23.71 -11.54
N SER A 65 8.76 -25.01 -11.62
CA SER A 65 9.28 -25.88 -12.67
C SER A 65 8.22 -26.91 -13.02
N ASP A 66 8.11 -27.22 -14.31
CA ASP A 66 7.15 -28.23 -14.79
C ASP A 66 7.63 -29.66 -14.47
N THR A 67 8.95 -29.84 -14.26
CA THR A 67 9.56 -31.14 -13.99
C THR A 67 9.78 -31.39 -12.50
N ASN A 68 9.90 -30.33 -11.71
CA ASN A 68 10.17 -30.40 -10.28
C ASN A 68 9.08 -29.69 -9.48
N ILE A 69 8.20 -30.50 -8.87
CA ILE A 69 7.08 -30.00 -8.03
C ILE A 69 7.55 -29.14 -6.85
N TYR A 70 8.77 -29.38 -6.34
CA TYR A 70 9.35 -28.61 -5.23
C TYR A 70 10.12 -27.37 -5.72
N GLY A 71 10.18 -27.15 -7.03
CA GLY A 71 10.81 -26.01 -7.67
C GLY A 71 12.32 -26.10 -7.69
N ASP A 72 12.91 -25.43 -8.68
CA ASP A 72 14.35 -25.41 -8.91
C ASP A 72 15.01 -24.28 -8.11
N PRO A 73 16.24 -24.49 -7.60
CA PRO A 73 16.95 -23.44 -6.90
C PRO A 73 17.24 -22.25 -7.83
N LEU A 74 17.19 -21.03 -7.28
CA LEU A 74 17.63 -19.84 -7.99
C LEU A 74 19.11 -19.99 -8.35
N ALA A 75 19.45 -19.76 -9.61
CA ALA A 75 20.81 -19.87 -10.09
C ALA A 75 21.74 -18.88 -9.35
N PRO A 76 22.92 -19.31 -8.88
CA PRO A 76 23.89 -18.42 -8.26
C PRO A 76 24.25 -17.24 -9.16
N TYR A 77 24.48 -16.06 -8.57
CA TYR A 77 24.90 -14.83 -9.26
C TYR A 77 23.94 -14.29 -10.32
N LYS A 78 22.74 -14.87 -10.42
CA LYS A 78 21.76 -14.50 -11.43
C LYS A 78 20.59 -13.68 -10.86
N PHE A 79 20.34 -13.73 -9.56
CA PHE A 79 19.16 -13.11 -8.97
C PHE A 79 19.49 -12.22 -7.77
N ILE A 80 18.83 -11.06 -7.70
CA ILE A 80 18.71 -10.24 -6.50
C ILE A 80 17.44 -10.67 -5.78
N THR A 81 17.57 -11.15 -4.54
CA THR A 81 16.44 -11.58 -3.72
C THR A 81 16.31 -10.69 -2.48
N HIS A 82 15.52 -9.63 -2.61
CA HIS A 82 15.24 -8.74 -1.49
C HIS A 82 14.11 -9.33 -0.63
N LYS A 83 14.41 -9.62 0.63
CA LYS A 83 13.45 -10.14 1.61
C LYS A 83 13.34 -9.11 2.73
N VAL A 84 12.13 -8.58 2.94
CA VAL A 84 11.86 -7.61 4.00
C VAL A 84 11.26 -8.33 5.20
N LYS A 85 11.83 -8.09 6.37
CA LYS A 85 11.39 -8.72 7.62
C LYS A 85 10.74 -7.71 8.54
N ALA A 86 9.49 -7.33 8.24
CA ALA A 86 8.70 -6.48 9.13
C ALA A 86 8.27 -7.20 10.44
N LYS A 87 8.25 -8.54 10.43
CA LYS A 87 8.01 -9.38 11.60
C LYS A 87 8.68 -10.75 11.47
N SER A 88 8.86 -11.41 12.61
CA SER A 88 9.31 -12.80 12.65
C SER A 88 8.26 -13.78 12.10
N GLY A 89 8.69 -14.79 11.36
CA GLY A 89 7.84 -15.84 10.81
C GLY A 89 8.24 -16.24 9.39
N VAL A 90 7.34 -16.95 8.70
CA VAL A 90 7.55 -17.42 7.32
C VAL A 90 7.61 -16.25 6.32
N LEU A 91 8.43 -16.39 5.28
CA LEU A 91 8.70 -15.34 4.29
C LEU A 91 7.42 -14.74 3.69
N ILE A 92 6.49 -15.60 3.27
CA ILE A 92 5.25 -15.19 2.59
C ILE A 92 4.29 -14.39 3.50
N ARG A 93 4.56 -14.35 4.82
CA ARG A 93 3.79 -13.57 5.79
C ARG A 93 4.56 -12.35 6.30
N GLY A 94 5.75 -12.09 5.79
CA GLY A 94 6.65 -11.03 6.26
C GLY A 94 6.28 -9.61 5.83
N GLY A 95 5.51 -9.44 4.75
CA GLY A 95 5.14 -8.13 4.20
C GLY A 95 4.03 -7.39 4.94
N LEU A 96 4.02 -6.05 4.80
CA LEU A 96 3.04 -5.16 5.43
C LEU A 96 1.61 -5.31 4.87
N ALA A 97 1.47 -5.67 3.59
CA ALA A 97 0.17 -5.77 2.92
C ALA A 97 -0.77 -6.76 3.61
N ARG A 98 -0.23 -7.82 4.22
CA ARG A 98 -1.04 -8.78 4.97
C ARG A 98 -1.71 -8.15 6.19
N MET A 99 -1.03 -7.24 6.87
CA MET A 99 -1.59 -6.52 8.03
C MET A 99 -2.64 -5.49 7.58
N ALA A 100 -2.38 -4.81 6.47
CA ALA A 100 -3.30 -3.83 5.89
C ALA A 100 -4.51 -4.43 5.16
N CYS A 101 -4.47 -5.73 4.82
CA CYS A 101 -5.52 -6.41 4.05
C CYS A 101 -6.92 -6.25 4.65
N TRP A 102 -7.06 -6.40 5.96
CA TRP A 102 -8.35 -6.22 6.64
C TRP A 102 -8.84 -4.78 6.59
N ALA A 103 -7.95 -3.81 6.76
CA ALA A 103 -8.30 -2.40 6.65
C ALA A 103 -8.78 -2.07 5.23
N PHE A 104 -8.05 -2.53 4.21
CA PHE A 104 -8.47 -2.40 2.82
C PHE A 104 -9.84 -3.05 2.56
N LEU A 105 -10.04 -4.30 2.98
CA LEU A 105 -11.29 -5.04 2.73
C LEU A 105 -12.50 -4.34 3.37
N PHE A 106 -12.41 -4.02 4.66
CA PHE A 106 -13.52 -3.40 5.38
C PHE A 106 -13.79 -1.98 4.92
N SER A 107 -12.76 -1.21 4.52
CA SER A 107 -12.96 0.10 3.92
C SER A 107 -13.74 0.01 2.62
N ASN A 108 -13.44 -0.96 1.75
CA ASN A 108 -14.18 -1.16 0.50
C ASN A 108 -15.64 -1.56 0.76
N TYR A 109 -15.90 -2.42 1.75
CA TYR A 109 -17.28 -2.75 2.14
C TYR A 109 -18.02 -1.55 2.71
N ALA A 110 -17.39 -0.78 3.59
CA ALA A 110 -17.99 0.43 4.16
C ALA A 110 -18.31 1.46 3.07
N ILE A 111 -17.41 1.67 2.10
CA ILE A 111 -17.63 2.58 0.96
C ILE A 111 -18.77 2.08 0.09
N LYS A 112 -18.79 0.79 -0.25
CA LYS A 112 -19.88 0.19 -1.03
C LYS A 112 -21.24 0.41 -0.36
N ASP A 113 -21.33 0.07 0.92
CA ASP A 113 -22.58 0.21 1.68
C ASP A 113 -22.97 1.68 1.82
N TRP A 114 -21.99 2.58 1.96
CA TRP A 114 -22.24 4.01 2.00
C TRP A 114 -22.77 4.54 0.67
N VAL A 115 -22.25 4.08 -0.47
CA VAL A 115 -22.78 4.43 -1.80
C VAL A 115 -24.21 3.93 -1.96
N THR A 116 -24.50 2.68 -1.59
CA THR A 116 -25.87 2.14 -1.62
C THR A 116 -26.81 2.89 -0.68
N PHE A 117 -26.33 3.26 0.51
CA PHE A 117 -27.09 4.09 1.43
C PHE A 117 -27.37 5.48 0.84
N ALA A 118 -26.37 6.12 0.22
CA ALA A 118 -26.52 7.43 -0.40
C ALA A 118 -27.52 7.41 -1.57
N GLU A 119 -27.54 6.32 -2.35
CA GLU A 119 -28.51 6.09 -3.41
C GLU A 119 -29.94 5.94 -2.83
N ALA A 120 -30.13 5.05 -1.85
CA ALA A 120 -31.43 4.81 -1.23
C ALA A 120 -31.95 6.02 -0.44
N TYR A 121 -31.07 6.73 0.28
CA TYR A 121 -31.44 7.92 1.06
C TYR A 121 -31.71 9.13 0.16
N GLY A 122 -31.05 9.21 -1.00
CA GLY A 122 -31.31 10.24 -2.00
C GLY A 122 -32.69 10.12 -2.67
N GLN A 123 -33.37 8.98 -2.52
CA GLN A 123 -34.63 8.67 -3.19
C GLN A 123 -35.73 8.24 -2.20
N PRO A 124 -36.46 9.20 -1.61
CA PRO A 124 -37.60 8.87 -0.75
C PRO A 124 -38.71 8.17 -1.55
N LEU A 125 -39.22 7.06 -1.02
CA LEU A 125 -40.32 6.33 -1.63
C LEU A 125 -41.62 7.13 -1.48
N ARG A 126 -42.29 7.42 -2.60
CA ARG A 126 -43.49 8.27 -2.63
C ARG A 126 -44.71 7.36 -2.55
N VAL A 127 -45.48 7.51 -1.47
CA VAL A 127 -46.68 6.70 -1.22
C VAL A 127 -47.92 7.60 -1.24
N GLY A 128 -48.81 7.34 -2.19
CA GLY A 128 -50.13 7.98 -2.24
C GLY A 128 -51.17 7.15 -1.49
N LYS A 129 -51.92 7.78 -0.59
CA LYS A 129 -53.05 7.14 0.10
C LYS A 129 -54.35 7.46 -0.64
N TYR A 130 -55.16 6.45 -0.96
CA TYR A 130 -56.48 6.62 -1.60
C TYR A 130 -57.60 5.99 -0.77
N ASP A 131 -58.83 6.48 -0.95
CA ASP A 131 -59.99 5.97 -0.20
C ASP A 131 -60.49 4.62 -0.74
N VAL A 132 -61.15 3.81 0.09
CA VAL A 132 -61.69 2.51 -0.34
C VAL A 132 -62.79 2.69 -1.41
N SER A 133 -63.42 3.86 -1.46
CA SER A 133 -64.39 4.25 -2.48
C SER A 133 -63.77 4.76 -3.79
N ALA A 134 -62.44 4.81 -3.92
CA ALA A 134 -61.77 5.32 -5.12
C ALA A 134 -61.98 4.37 -6.31
N THR A 135 -62.24 4.94 -7.49
CA THR A 135 -62.40 4.13 -8.69
C THR A 135 -61.04 3.66 -9.23
N PRO A 136 -60.99 2.58 -10.03
CA PRO A 136 -59.74 2.15 -10.67
C PRO A 136 -59.06 3.27 -11.48
N GLN A 137 -59.84 4.17 -12.08
CA GLN A 137 -59.35 5.33 -12.83
C GLN A 137 -58.63 6.35 -11.95
N ASP A 138 -59.14 6.58 -10.73
CA ASP A 138 -58.54 7.50 -9.76
C ASP A 138 -57.21 6.96 -9.24
N ILE A 139 -57.12 5.64 -9.04
CA ILE A 139 -55.88 4.96 -8.59
C ILE A 139 -54.80 5.05 -9.67
N GLU A 140 -55.15 4.83 -10.95
CA GLU A 140 -54.20 4.98 -12.05
C GLU A 140 -53.75 6.43 -12.25
N THR A 141 -54.66 7.39 -12.10
CA THR A 141 -54.33 8.82 -12.18
C THR A 141 -53.39 9.23 -11.05
N LEU A 142 -53.63 8.73 -9.83
CA LEU A 142 -52.74 8.93 -8.68
C LEU A 142 -51.36 8.31 -8.91
N LEU A 143 -51.29 7.07 -9.39
CA LEU A 143 -50.02 6.42 -9.73
C LEU A 143 -49.26 7.16 -10.83
N THR A 144 -49.96 7.65 -11.85
CA THR A 144 -49.37 8.41 -12.96
C THR A 144 -48.84 9.76 -12.46
N ALA A 145 -49.58 10.45 -11.58
CA ALA A 145 -49.12 11.68 -10.93
C ALA A 145 -47.90 11.44 -10.03
N LEU A 146 -47.88 10.35 -9.26
CA LEU A 146 -46.73 10.00 -8.42
C LEU A 146 -45.48 9.67 -9.25
N ARG A 147 -45.65 9.01 -10.41
CA ARG A 147 -44.57 8.71 -11.36
C ARG A 147 -44.13 9.93 -12.18
N SER A 148 -44.96 10.95 -12.36
CA SER A 148 -44.58 12.17 -13.08
C SER A 148 -43.87 13.20 -12.20
N LEU A 149 -44.03 13.11 -10.88
CA LEU A 149 -43.36 13.95 -9.89
C LEU A 149 -41.89 13.56 -9.64
N GLY A 150 -41.38 12.47 -10.23
CA GLY A 150 -39.98 12.07 -10.12
C GLY A 150 -39.64 10.78 -10.84
N THR A 151 -38.35 10.44 -10.90
CA THR A 151 -37.79 9.32 -11.66
C THR A 151 -38.03 7.92 -11.05
N ASP A 152 -38.80 7.80 -9.97
CA ASP A 152 -38.71 6.67 -9.03
C ASP A 152 -39.98 5.80 -8.90
N ALA A 153 -39.86 4.71 -8.12
CA ALA A 153 -40.93 3.81 -7.73
C ALA A 153 -42.03 4.51 -6.91
N ALA A 154 -43.27 4.42 -7.38
CA ALA A 154 -44.46 4.96 -6.74
C ALA A 154 -45.39 3.82 -6.30
N ALA A 155 -45.95 3.96 -5.09
CA ALA A 155 -46.94 3.03 -4.56
C ALA A 155 -48.24 3.78 -4.22
N ALA A 156 -49.38 3.18 -4.54
CA ALA A 156 -50.69 3.64 -4.11
C ALA A 156 -51.27 2.60 -3.15
N ILE A 157 -51.70 3.03 -1.96
CA ILE A 157 -52.26 2.14 -0.94
C ILE A 157 -53.62 2.66 -0.43
N PRO A 158 -54.60 1.78 -0.16
CA PRO A 158 -55.84 2.16 0.50
C PRO A 158 -55.58 2.77 1.89
N LYS A 159 -56.33 3.80 2.29
CA LYS A 159 -56.20 4.45 3.61
C LYS A 159 -56.38 3.50 4.79
N ASN A 160 -57.18 2.44 4.64
CA ASN A 160 -57.41 1.43 5.68
C ASN A 160 -56.28 0.39 5.76
N MET A 161 -55.37 0.38 4.80
CA MET A 161 -54.18 -0.46 4.77
C MET A 161 -52.95 0.44 5.01
N GLU A 162 -52.73 0.80 6.27
CA GLU A 162 -51.54 1.54 6.67
C GLU A 162 -50.33 0.59 6.72
N ILE A 163 -49.35 0.83 5.86
CA ILE A 163 -48.04 0.18 5.94
C ILE A 163 -47.16 1.12 6.76
N ASP A 164 -46.97 0.79 8.02
CA ASP A 164 -46.09 1.54 8.91
C ASP A 164 -44.64 1.13 8.63
N PHE A 165 -43.88 2.02 8.02
CA PHE A 165 -42.44 1.84 7.94
C PHE A 165 -41.90 2.16 9.33
N VAL A 166 -41.47 1.14 10.06
CA VAL A 166 -40.81 1.31 11.36
C VAL A 166 -39.52 2.10 11.11
N ASP A 167 -39.65 3.41 11.18
CA ASP A 167 -38.56 4.31 10.87
C ASP A 167 -37.58 4.25 12.03
N VAL A 168 -36.42 3.64 11.81
CA VAL A 168 -35.35 3.64 12.81
C VAL A 168 -34.89 5.10 12.90
N SER A 169 -35.33 5.77 13.96
CA SER A 169 -35.35 7.22 14.17
C SER A 169 -33.97 7.90 14.34
N ASN A 170 -32.92 7.34 13.75
CA ASN A 170 -31.54 7.83 13.83
C ASN A 170 -30.79 7.75 12.49
N LYS A 171 -31.40 8.22 11.39
CA LYS A 171 -30.79 8.21 10.04
C LYS A 171 -29.50 9.03 9.94
N THR A 172 -29.37 10.13 10.69
CA THR A 172 -28.16 10.98 10.71
C THR A 172 -26.96 10.30 11.37
N ALA A 173 -27.20 9.49 12.42
CA ALA A 173 -26.16 8.68 13.03
C ALA A 173 -25.64 7.59 12.07
N SER A 174 -26.48 7.11 11.15
CA SER A 174 -26.12 6.05 10.20
C SER A 174 -25.13 6.50 9.11
N VAL A 175 -25.19 7.77 8.66
CA VAL A 175 -24.27 8.30 7.63
C VAL A 175 -22.85 8.47 8.19
N ASP A 176 -22.74 9.03 9.38
CA ASP A 176 -21.45 9.34 10.02
C ASP A 176 -20.71 8.06 10.45
N ILE A 177 -21.42 6.95 10.70
CA ILE A 177 -20.79 5.65 11.01
C ILE A 177 -19.90 5.18 9.86
N TYR A 178 -20.33 5.31 8.60
CA TYR A 178 -19.52 4.89 7.45
C TYR A 178 -18.25 5.73 7.33
N ALA A 179 -18.38 7.06 7.43
CA ALA A 179 -17.24 7.98 7.37
C ALA A 179 -16.24 7.75 8.52
N ARG A 180 -16.72 7.55 9.75
CA ARG A 180 -15.86 7.27 10.91
C ARG A 180 -15.17 5.92 10.79
N LEU A 181 -15.85 4.91 10.26
CA LEU A 181 -15.27 3.59 10.05
C LEU A 181 -14.16 3.63 9.01
N THR A 182 -14.38 4.30 7.87
CA THR A 182 -13.34 4.45 6.84
C THR A 182 -12.15 5.26 7.36
N GLU A 183 -12.40 6.35 8.10
CA GLU A 183 -11.33 7.14 8.74
C GLU A 183 -10.54 6.32 9.78
N TYR A 184 -11.21 5.49 10.58
CA TYR A 184 -10.55 4.61 11.53
C TYR A 184 -9.62 3.62 10.83
N LEU A 185 -10.10 2.97 9.76
CA LEU A 185 -9.34 1.97 9.00
C LEU A 185 -8.18 2.61 8.23
N ASP A 186 -8.37 3.81 7.69
CA ASP A 186 -7.32 4.60 7.06
C ASP A 186 -6.21 4.94 8.08
N LYS A 187 -6.59 5.42 9.27
CA LYS A 187 -5.63 5.65 10.38
C LYS A 187 -4.87 4.40 10.79
N GLN A 188 -5.50 3.22 10.81
CA GLN A 188 -4.77 1.97 11.09
C GLN A 188 -3.78 1.64 9.96
N THR A 189 -4.15 1.90 8.72
CA THR A 189 -3.27 1.71 7.56
C THR A 189 -2.05 2.63 7.62
N SER A 190 -2.25 3.91 7.99
CA SER A 190 -1.12 4.84 8.21
C SER A 190 -0.17 4.35 9.31
N LYS A 191 -0.68 3.78 10.41
CA LYS A 191 0.17 3.21 11.47
C LYS A 191 0.97 2.00 10.99
N ILE A 192 0.37 1.14 10.15
CA ILE A 192 1.05 -0.05 9.63
C ILE A 192 2.22 0.35 8.72
N VAL A 193 2.07 1.41 7.93
CA VAL A 193 3.08 1.82 6.94
C VAL A 193 4.08 2.83 7.50
N LEU A 194 3.60 3.89 8.16
CA LEU A 194 4.43 5.01 8.62
C LEU A 194 4.76 4.94 10.12
N GLY A 195 4.21 3.98 10.87
CA GLY A 195 4.38 3.89 12.33
C GLY A 195 3.57 4.92 13.13
N GLN A 196 2.83 5.81 12.47
CA GLN A 196 2.13 6.94 13.09
C GLN A 196 0.96 7.45 12.22
N THR A 197 0.10 8.32 12.78
CA THR A 197 -1.16 8.77 12.12
C THR A 197 -1.21 10.24 11.74
N LEU A 198 -0.41 11.12 12.35
CA LEU A 198 -0.63 12.57 12.21
C LEU A 198 -0.07 13.12 10.89
N ALA A 199 1.08 12.64 10.44
CA ALA A 199 1.72 13.20 9.23
C ALA A 199 0.89 13.04 7.94
N THR A 200 -0.09 12.13 7.91
CA THR A 200 -0.95 11.90 6.74
C THR A 200 -2.30 12.60 6.84
N ASN A 201 -2.85 12.77 8.05
CA ASN A 201 -4.26 13.15 8.24
C ASN A 201 -4.51 14.51 8.93
N THR A 202 -3.48 15.34 9.16
CA THR A 202 -3.67 16.70 9.70
C THR A 202 -3.44 17.80 8.66
N GLY A 203 -4.29 17.83 7.64
CA GLY A 203 -4.47 19.02 6.81
C GLY A 203 -5.34 20.09 7.49
N GLY A 204 -5.03 20.54 8.72
CA GLY A 204 -5.80 21.67 9.27
C GLY A 204 -5.78 22.03 10.75
N SER A 205 -5.05 21.36 11.66
CA SER A 205 -5.04 21.78 13.08
C SER A 205 -3.85 22.70 13.39
N SER A 206 -4.07 23.99 13.15
CA SER A 206 -3.21 25.11 13.48
C SER A 206 -3.10 25.32 15.00
N GLY A 207 -1.98 24.87 15.58
CA GLY A 207 -1.58 25.19 16.95
C GLY A 207 -0.14 24.76 17.20
N GLY A 208 0.65 25.55 17.93
CA GLY A 208 2.10 25.37 18.11
C GLY A 208 2.57 23.99 18.64
N GLY A 209 1.65 23.15 19.14
CA GLY A 209 1.93 21.73 19.46
C GLY A 209 2.05 20.82 18.23
N ALA A 210 1.48 21.19 17.08
CA ALA A 210 1.52 20.42 15.84
C ALA A 210 2.93 20.34 15.22
N TYR A 211 3.77 21.37 15.42
CA TYR A 211 5.13 21.39 14.90
C TYR A 211 6.06 20.45 15.68
N ALA A 212 5.96 20.45 17.02
CA ALA A 212 6.73 19.55 17.88
C ALA A 212 6.30 18.07 17.68
N LEU A 213 4.99 17.81 17.55
CA LEU A 213 4.50 16.48 17.19
C LEU A 213 4.99 16.06 15.80
N GLY A 214 4.92 16.95 14.81
CA GLY A 214 5.39 16.69 13.45
C GLY A 214 6.86 16.27 13.40
N LYS A 215 7.71 16.85 14.26
CA LYS A 215 9.13 16.47 14.37
C LYS A 215 9.31 15.04 14.89
N VAL A 216 8.69 14.68 16.01
CA VAL A 216 8.74 13.30 16.58
C VAL A 216 8.23 12.27 15.57
N HIS A 217 7.19 12.64 14.83
CA HIS A 217 6.60 11.82 13.79
C HIS A 217 7.52 11.61 12.58
N ASN A 218 8.28 12.62 12.20
CA ASN A 218 9.30 12.49 11.17
C ASN A 218 10.47 11.62 11.64
N GLU A 219 10.86 11.70 12.92
CA GLU A 219 11.89 10.83 13.51
C GLU A 219 11.48 9.35 13.41
N VAL A 220 10.24 8.98 13.74
CA VAL A 220 9.74 7.59 13.58
C VAL A 220 9.78 7.13 12.12
N ARG A 221 9.39 8.02 11.19
CA ARG A 221 9.45 7.71 9.76
C ARG A 221 10.89 7.50 9.30
N GLU A 222 11.82 8.33 9.77
CA GLU A 222 13.25 8.22 9.47
C GLU A 222 13.85 6.92 10.05
N ASP A 223 13.46 6.51 11.25
CA ASP A 223 13.91 5.25 11.86
C ASP A 223 13.46 4.04 11.02
N ILE A 224 12.22 4.04 10.52
CA ILE A 224 11.71 2.99 9.62
C ILE A 224 12.48 3.02 8.30
N LEU A 225 12.67 4.20 7.71
CA LEU A 225 13.43 4.36 6.46
C LEU A 225 14.87 3.86 6.61
N ASP A 226 15.55 4.20 7.70
CA ASP A 226 16.92 3.77 7.99
C ASP A 226 17.00 2.24 8.16
N ALA A 227 15.97 1.62 8.76
CA ALA A 227 15.88 0.16 8.88
C ALA A 227 15.69 -0.53 7.53
N ASP A 228 14.84 0.02 6.66
CA ASP A 228 14.61 -0.49 5.31
C ASP A 228 15.87 -0.32 4.44
N VAL A 229 16.53 0.83 4.51
CA VAL A 229 17.80 1.09 3.82
C VAL A 229 18.87 0.10 4.23
N LYS A 230 19.03 -0.18 5.53
CA LYS A 230 20.00 -1.19 6.01
C LYS A 230 19.73 -2.58 5.45
N GLN A 231 18.46 -3.00 5.39
CA GLN A 231 18.08 -4.30 4.81
C GLN A 231 18.35 -4.35 3.30
N LEU A 232 18.08 -3.26 2.59
CA LEU A 232 18.33 -3.16 1.16
C LEU A 232 19.83 -3.16 0.85
N GLU A 233 20.63 -2.36 1.56
CA GLU A 233 22.10 -2.34 1.40
C GLU A 233 22.71 -3.73 1.64
N ALA A 234 22.24 -4.45 2.66
CA ALA A 234 22.67 -5.82 2.93
C ALA A 234 22.30 -6.79 1.79
N THR A 235 21.12 -6.60 1.18
CA THR A 235 20.68 -7.39 0.02
C THR A 235 21.56 -7.10 -1.19
N LEU A 236 21.76 -5.83 -1.53
CA LEU A 236 22.59 -5.42 -2.66
C LEU A 236 24.04 -5.85 -2.48
N ALA A 237 24.59 -5.78 -1.27
CA ALA A 237 25.93 -6.27 -0.99
C ALA A 237 26.06 -7.78 -1.27
N ARG A 238 25.06 -8.58 -0.85
CA ARG A 238 25.05 -10.03 -0.99
C ARG A 238 24.81 -10.49 -2.43
N ASP A 239 23.78 -9.94 -3.09
CA ASP A 239 23.26 -10.49 -4.35
C ASP A 239 23.65 -9.68 -5.58
N TYR A 240 24.26 -8.50 -5.43
CA TYR A 240 24.66 -7.66 -6.55
C TYR A 240 26.15 -7.35 -6.53
N VAL A 241 26.65 -6.72 -5.46
CA VAL A 241 28.05 -6.31 -5.38
C VAL A 241 28.98 -7.51 -5.39
N LYS A 242 28.69 -8.52 -4.56
CA LYS A 242 29.52 -9.71 -4.52
C LYS A 242 29.58 -10.43 -5.87
N PRO A 243 28.47 -10.70 -6.58
CA PRO A 243 28.52 -11.26 -7.93
C PRO A 243 29.31 -10.42 -8.94
N VAL A 244 29.10 -9.10 -9.00
CA VAL A 244 29.83 -8.21 -9.92
C VAL A 244 31.33 -8.28 -9.64
N VAL A 245 31.74 -8.27 -8.37
CA VAL A 245 33.16 -8.34 -8.00
C VAL A 245 33.74 -9.73 -8.27
N ASP A 246 33.05 -10.80 -7.87
CA ASP A 246 33.52 -12.17 -8.02
C ASP A 246 33.70 -12.56 -9.48
N LEU A 247 32.79 -12.15 -10.37
CA LEU A 247 32.85 -12.48 -11.80
C LEU A 247 33.97 -11.74 -12.54
N ASN A 248 34.39 -10.56 -12.06
CA ASN A 248 35.41 -9.74 -12.74
C ASN A 248 36.80 -9.82 -12.10
N LEU A 249 36.87 -9.96 -10.77
CA LEU A 249 38.11 -9.88 -9.99
C LEU A 249 38.38 -11.15 -9.18
N GLY A 250 37.46 -12.13 -9.19
CA GLY A 250 37.50 -13.30 -8.32
C GLY A 250 37.16 -12.99 -6.86
N PRO A 251 37.06 -14.03 -6.01
CA PRO A 251 36.70 -13.89 -4.61
C PRO A 251 37.61 -12.94 -3.84
N GLN A 252 37.03 -11.98 -3.13
CA GLN A 252 37.75 -10.99 -2.34
C GLN A 252 37.58 -11.23 -0.84
N GLN A 253 38.58 -10.82 -0.04
CA GLN A 253 38.44 -10.80 1.42
C GLN A 253 37.53 -9.67 1.91
N LYS A 254 37.47 -8.58 1.15
CA LYS A 254 36.65 -7.40 1.44
C LYS A 254 35.97 -6.95 0.16
N TYR A 255 34.67 -6.71 0.24
CA TYR A 255 33.87 -6.21 -0.86
C TYR A 255 33.55 -4.72 -0.65
N PRO A 256 33.39 -3.93 -1.72
CA PRO A 256 32.85 -2.59 -1.62
C PRO A 256 31.40 -2.66 -1.08
N ALA A 257 30.94 -1.56 -0.49
CA ALA A 257 29.57 -1.44 0.01
C ALA A 257 28.81 -0.37 -0.76
N ILE A 258 27.59 -0.69 -1.17
CA ILE A 258 26.65 0.32 -1.68
C ILE A 258 26.03 1.01 -0.46
N ARG A 259 26.05 2.34 -0.48
CA ARG A 259 25.39 3.19 0.52
C ARG A 259 24.34 4.05 -0.14
N LEU A 260 23.09 3.89 0.28
CA LEU A 260 21.98 4.70 -0.19
C LEU A 260 21.97 6.00 0.58
N ARG A 261 22.09 7.12 -0.14
CA ARG A 261 22.03 8.45 0.47
C ARG A 261 20.58 8.87 0.61
N ILE A 262 20.15 9.08 1.86
CA ILE A 262 18.88 9.73 2.16
C ILE A 262 19.15 11.23 2.18
N ASN A 263 18.60 11.96 1.20
CA ASN A 263 18.68 13.42 1.18
C ASN A 263 17.74 13.97 2.27
N LYS A 264 18.26 14.16 3.48
CA LYS A 264 17.54 14.85 4.54
C LYS A 264 17.58 16.36 4.26
N PRO A 265 16.47 17.10 4.43
CA PRO A 265 16.50 18.56 4.34
C PRO A 265 17.35 19.09 5.50
N GLU A 266 18.62 19.36 5.23
CA GLU A 266 19.55 19.93 6.21
C GLU A 266 19.25 21.43 6.39
N ASP A 267 19.32 21.91 7.63
CA ASP A 267 19.36 23.34 7.91
C ASP A 267 20.74 23.88 7.50
N LEU A 268 20.84 24.28 6.24
CA LEU A 268 22.04 24.86 5.64
C LEU A 268 22.55 26.07 6.42
N THR A 269 21.70 26.75 7.19
CA THR A 269 22.05 27.90 8.03
C THR A 269 22.84 27.45 9.26
N ALA A 270 22.40 26.38 9.92
CA ALA A 270 23.10 25.79 11.04
C ALA A 270 24.44 25.20 10.60
N LEU A 271 24.46 24.53 9.44
CA LEU A 271 25.67 23.93 8.87
C LEU A 271 26.69 25.00 8.44
N ALA A 272 26.23 26.09 7.80
CA ALA A 272 27.06 27.24 7.47
C ALA A 272 27.67 27.90 8.73
N GLY A 273 26.91 28.00 9.82
CA GLY A 273 27.41 28.54 11.09
C GLY A 273 28.49 27.66 11.75
N VAL A 274 28.41 26.33 11.60
CA VAL A 274 29.45 25.40 12.08
C VAL A 274 30.69 25.49 11.20
N VAL A 275 30.52 25.57 9.88
CA VAL A 275 31.63 25.70 8.93
C VAL A 275 32.39 27.02 9.13
N ASP A 276 31.68 28.16 9.32
CA ASP A 276 32.31 29.45 9.60
C ASP A 276 33.14 29.42 10.90
N LYS A 277 32.67 28.69 11.93
CA LYS A 277 33.45 28.48 13.16
C LYS A 277 34.68 27.60 12.96
N LEU A 278 34.61 26.57 12.11
CA LEU A 278 35.73 25.67 11.84
C LEU A 278 36.80 26.29 10.96
N VAL A 279 36.42 27.17 10.03
CA VAL A 279 37.35 27.86 9.11
C VAL A 279 38.07 29.04 9.79
N ARG A 280 37.51 29.58 10.88
CA ARG A 280 38.11 30.68 11.66
C ARG A 280 39.06 30.21 12.77
N VAL A 281 39.30 28.90 12.90
CA VAL A 281 40.35 28.31 13.75
C VAL A 281 41.61 28.14 12.92
#